data_AF-A0A0K8VXM9-F1
#
_entry.id   AF-A0A0K8VXM9-F1
#
_cell.length_a   1.000
_cell.length_b   1.000
_cell.length_c   1.000
_cell.angle_alpha   90.00
_cell.angle_beta   90.00
_cell.angle_gamma   90.00
#
_symmetry.space_group_name_H-M   'P 1'
#
loop_
_entity.id
_entity.type
_entity.pdbx_description
1 polymer ?
#
loop_
_entity_poly.entity_id
_entity_poly.type
_entity_poly.pdbx_seq_one_letter_code
_entity_poly.pdbx_strand_id
1 'polypeptide(L)'
;ISGNNSKMKIGLCSFSGYKIYPGHGKTMVKIDGKTFTFLDKKCERSYLMKRNPRKVTWTVLYRRKHRKGIEEETTKKRTRRTQKFQRAIVGASLAEILAKRNMKPEVRKAQRDQAIKVAKEQKRAAKAAKKTTQPAQAKAKAAPKQKAAKVTQKSAPRVGGKR
;
A
#
# COMPACT_ATOMS: atom_id res chain seq x y z
N ILE A 1 -31.35 -10.19 23.66
CA ILE A 1 -31.61 -9.35 24.85
C ILE A 1 -30.57 -8.23 24.85
N SER A 2 -30.89 -7.11 24.20
CA SER A 2 -30.00 -5.95 24.11
C SER A 2 -29.87 -5.34 25.49
N GLY A 3 -28.68 -5.41 26.08
CA GLY A 3 -28.38 -4.82 27.38
C GLY A 3 -28.84 -3.37 27.43
N ASN A 4 -29.79 -3.10 28.32
CA ASN A 4 -30.26 -1.76 28.66
C ASN A 4 -29.09 -1.02 29.31
N ASN A 5 -28.33 -0.25 28.51
CA ASN A 5 -27.33 0.65 29.03
C ASN A 5 -28.05 1.91 29.55
N SER A 6 -28.65 1.80 30.75
CA SER A 6 -29.39 2.87 31.45
C SER A 6 -28.47 3.98 31.99
N LYS A 7 -27.30 4.21 31.37
CA LYS A 7 -26.43 5.32 31.69
C LYS A 7 -26.77 6.48 30.76
N MET A 8 -27.52 7.46 31.26
CA MET A 8 -27.84 8.68 30.52
C MET A 8 -26.56 9.30 29.92
N LYS A 9 -26.57 9.54 28.61
CA LYS A 9 -25.39 9.99 27.87
C LYS A 9 -25.07 11.44 28.21
N ILE A 10 -23.81 11.70 28.56
CA ILE A 10 -23.30 13.07 28.73
C ILE A 10 -23.04 13.65 27.34
N GLY A 11 -23.70 14.76 27.04
CA GLY A 11 -23.52 15.49 25.79
C GLY A 11 -22.32 16.44 25.85
N LEU A 12 -21.96 17.03 24.70
CA LEU A 12 -21.02 18.14 24.63
C LEU A 12 -21.73 19.37 24.07
N CYS A 13 -21.39 20.54 24.60
CA CYS A 13 -21.89 21.79 24.06
C CYS A 13 -21.20 22.13 22.73
N SER A 14 -21.99 22.41 21.70
CA SER A 14 -21.51 22.74 20.37
C SER A 14 -20.71 24.05 20.31
N PHE A 15 -20.93 24.99 21.24
CA PHE A 15 -20.22 26.27 21.29
C PHE A 15 -18.99 26.23 22.20
N SER A 16 -19.20 25.86 23.47
CA SER A 16 -18.15 25.92 24.49
C SER A 16 -17.27 24.68 24.55
N GLY A 17 -17.78 23.52 24.14
CA GLY A 17 -17.12 22.22 24.28
C GLY A 17 -17.21 21.61 25.69
N TYR A 18 -17.97 22.21 26.61
CA TYR A 18 -18.18 21.66 27.96
C TYR A 18 -19.19 20.51 27.96
N LYS A 19 -19.06 19.62 28.96
CA LYS A 19 -19.97 18.49 29.18
C LYS A 19 -21.35 19.00 29.60
N ILE A 20 -22.38 18.46 28.97
CA ILE A 20 -23.78 18.71 29.30
C ILE A 20 -24.31 17.47 30.01
N TYR A 21 -24.61 17.63 31.29
CA TYR A 21 -25.24 16.58 32.08
C TYR A 21 -26.76 16.52 31.78
N PRO A 22 -27.40 15.36 32.02
CA PRO A 22 -28.84 15.24 31.83
C PRO A 22 -29.62 16.32 32.59
N GLY A 23 -30.71 16.81 32.00
CA GLY A 23 -31.52 17.89 32.56
C GLY A 23 -30.95 19.31 32.41
N HIS A 24 -29.80 19.48 31.76
CA HIS A 24 -29.17 20.79 31.58
C HIS A 24 -29.18 21.25 30.13
N GLY A 25 -29.22 22.57 29.97
CA GLY A 25 -29.09 23.21 28.68
C GLY A 25 -30.30 23.00 27.77
N LYS A 26 -30.06 23.13 26.47
CA LYS A 26 -31.10 22.93 25.46
C LYS A 26 -30.52 22.56 24.10
N THR A 27 -31.35 21.94 23.30
CA THR A 27 -31.02 21.50 21.95
C THR A 27 -31.80 22.34 20.94
N MET A 28 -31.08 23.02 20.05
CA MET A 28 -31.64 23.79 18.95
C MET A 28 -31.42 23.01 17.65
N VAL A 29 -32.49 22.78 16.90
CA VAL A 29 -32.44 22.15 15.58
C VAL A 29 -32.68 23.23 14.53
N LYS A 30 -31.78 23.34 13.57
CA LYS A 30 -31.92 24.28 12.45
C LYS A 30 -32.76 23.67 11.32
N ILE A 31 -33.22 24.53 10.41
CA ILE A 31 -33.96 24.15 9.20
C ILE A 31 -33.16 23.17 8.32
N ASP A 32 -31.83 23.27 8.31
CA ASP A 32 -30.94 22.36 7.59
C ASP A 32 -30.75 20.99 8.29
N GLY A 33 -31.52 20.70 9.33
CA GLY A 33 -31.45 19.47 10.14
C GLY A 33 -30.25 19.42 11.09
N LYS A 34 -29.39 20.45 11.11
CA LYS A 34 -28.23 20.45 12.02
C LYS A 34 -28.69 20.72 13.44
N THR A 35 -28.29 19.82 14.33
CA THR A 35 -28.60 19.89 15.76
C THR A 35 -27.43 20.52 16.52
N PHE A 36 -27.73 21.52 17.35
CA PHE A 36 -26.77 22.20 18.21
C PHE A 36 -27.23 22.07 19.67
N THR A 37 -26.36 21.53 20.51
CA THR A 37 -26.59 21.38 21.95
C THR A 37 -25.86 22.48 22.70
N PHE A 38 -26.59 23.25 23.51
CA PHE A 38 -26.03 24.35 24.30
C PHE A 38 -26.13 24.03 25.80
N LEU A 39 -25.04 24.27 26.53
CA LEU A 39 -25.01 24.10 27.98
C LEU A 39 -25.87 25.16 28.69
N ASP A 40 -25.71 26.43 28.30
CA ASP A 40 -26.37 27.57 28.95
C ASP A 40 -26.87 28.60 27.93
N LYS A 41 -27.73 29.52 28.40
CA LYS A 41 -28.19 30.70 27.64
C LYS A 41 -27.01 31.55 27.12
N LYS A 42 -25.88 31.59 27.83
CA LYS A 42 -24.66 32.29 27.40
C LYS A 42 -24.10 31.72 26.09
N CYS A 43 -24.06 30.39 25.98
CA CYS A 43 -23.56 29.68 24.80
C CYS A 43 -24.47 29.90 23.60
N GLU A 44 -25.78 29.79 23.81
CA GLU A 44 -26.77 30.02 22.78
C GLU A 44 -26.77 31.46 22.27
N ARG A 45 -26.85 32.47 23.15
CA ARG A 45 -26.82 33.88 22.74
C ARG A 45 -25.57 34.21 21.94
N SER A 46 -24.42 33.69 22.37
CA SER A 46 -23.16 33.88 21.64
C SER A 46 -23.19 33.25 20.24
N TYR A 47 -23.81 32.08 20.11
CA TYR A 47 -24.01 31.40 18.83
C TYR A 47 -24.98 32.16 17.91
N LEU A 48 -26.11 32.65 18.45
CA LEU A 48 -27.10 33.43 17.71
C LEU A 48 -26.53 34.77 17.24
N MET A 49 -25.66 35.41 18.06
CA MET A 49 -24.85 36.57 17.68
C MET A 49 -23.73 36.23 16.68
N LYS A 50 -23.66 34.98 16.17
CA LYS A 50 -22.68 34.51 15.19
C LYS A 50 -21.22 34.68 15.64
N ARG A 51 -20.96 34.68 16.96
CA ARG A 51 -19.59 34.76 17.48
C ARG A 51 -18.84 33.47 17.15
N ASN A 52 -17.59 33.58 16.74
CA ASN A 52 -16.76 32.41 16.45
C ASN A 52 -16.17 31.86 17.77
N PRO A 53 -16.48 30.61 18.19
CA PRO A 53 -15.95 30.05 19.44
C PRO A 53 -14.41 30.02 19.47
N ARG A 54 -13.74 29.93 18.32
CA ARG A 54 -12.25 29.98 18.23
C ARG A 54 -11.64 31.34 18.58
N LYS A 55 -12.45 32.40 18.67
CA LYS A 55 -12.06 33.73 19.12
C LYS A 55 -12.53 34.02 20.56
N VAL A 56 -13.35 33.16 21.15
CA VAL A 56 -13.91 33.34 22.50
C VAL A 56 -13.08 32.58 23.53
N THR A 57 -12.40 33.33 24.39
CA THR A 57 -11.30 32.87 25.26
C THR A 57 -11.65 31.71 26.19
N TRP A 58 -12.87 31.69 26.72
CA TRP A 58 -13.32 30.71 27.72
C TRP A 58 -13.77 29.37 27.11
N THR A 59 -13.80 29.23 25.78
CA THR A 59 -14.22 27.98 25.13
C THR A 59 -13.07 26.98 25.03
N VAL A 60 -13.40 25.69 25.04
CA VAL A 60 -12.44 24.60 24.82
C VAL A 60 -11.79 24.71 23.44
N LEU A 61 -12.55 25.14 22.42
CA LEU A 61 -12.04 25.31 21.06
C LEU A 61 -10.95 26.40 20.99
N TYR A 62 -11.15 27.53 21.67
CA TYR A 62 -10.13 28.58 21.77
C TYR A 62 -8.89 28.04 22.47
N ARG A 63 -9.04 27.39 23.62
CA ARG A 63 -7.92 26.84 24.39
C ARG A 63 -7.11 25.84 23.57
N ARG A 64 -7.78 24.95 22.82
CA ARG A 64 -7.13 24.00 21.90
C ARG A 64 -6.36 24.69 20.78
N LYS A 65 -6.93 25.73 20.15
CA LYS A 65 -6.25 26.51 19.10
C LYS A 65 -4.98 27.20 19.63
N HIS A 66 -5.04 27.71 20.87
CA HIS A 66 -3.94 28.44 21.49
C HIS A 66 -3.07 27.56 22.40
N ARG A 67 -3.20 26.22 22.30
CA ARG A 67 -2.43 25.24 23.09
C ARG A 67 -2.47 25.48 24.60
N LYS A 68 -3.56 26.06 25.13
CA LYS A 68 -3.73 26.29 26.57
C LYS A 68 -4.19 25.01 27.26
N GLY A 69 -3.40 24.52 28.23
CA GLY A 69 -3.77 23.36 29.05
C GLY A 69 -3.74 22.02 28.30
N ILE A 70 -2.99 21.94 27.20
CA ILE A 70 -2.62 20.66 26.59
C ILE A 70 -1.27 20.32 27.22
N GLU A 71 -1.20 19.22 27.98
CA GLU A 71 0.09 18.61 28.29
C GLU A 71 0.68 18.12 26.95
N GLU A 72 1.84 18.67 26.57
CA GLU A 72 2.50 18.44 25.28
C GLU A 72 2.89 16.96 25.04
N GLU A 73 2.65 16.10 26.01
CA GLU A 73 2.87 14.66 25.96
C GLU A 73 1.79 13.87 25.19
N THR A 74 1.11 14.53 24.23
CA THR A 74 0.41 13.80 23.18
C THR A 74 1.44 13.18 22.25
N THR A 75 1.99 12.06 22.74
CA THR A 75 2.84 11.08 22.06
C THR A 75 2.74 11.25 20.55
N LYS A 76 3.77 11.85 19.95
CA LYS A 76 3.94 11.86 18.50
C LYS A 76 3.65 10.44 18.05
N LYS A 77 2.60 10.23 17.24
CA LYS A 77 2.24 8.90 16.75
C LYS A 77 3.45 8.37 15.96
N ARG A 78 4.29 7.61 16.65
CA ARG A 78 5.48 7.00 16.08
C ARG A 78 4.96 5.99 15.08
N THR A 79 5.19 6.24 13.80
CA THR A 79 4.79 5.33 12.74
C THR A 79 5.54 4.01 12.95
N ARG A 80 4.81 2.97 13.36
CA ARG A 80 5.39 1.63 13.59
C ARG A 80 5.68 1.00 12.22
N ARG A 81 6.93 1.05 11.75
CA ARG A 81 7.34 0.24 10.59
C ARG A 81 7.60 -1.18 11.07
N THR A 82 6.69 -2.08 10.75
CA THR A 82 6.83 -3.50 11.06
C THR A 82 7.22 -4.22 9.77
N GLN A 83 8.47 -4.67 9.64
CA GLN A 83 8.85 -5.56 8.56
C GLN A 83 8.78 -6.99 9.11
N LYS A 84 7.85 -7.79 8.58
CA LYS A 84 7.71 -9.20 8.93
C LYS A 84 8.29 -10.02 7.78
N PHE A 85 9.28 -10.86 8.07
CA PHE A 85 9.71 -11.94 7.19
C PHE A 85 9.64 -13.24 7.96
N GLN A 86 8.71 -14.11 7.57
CA GLN A 86 8.56 -15.48 8.08
C GLN A 86 7.88 -16.27 6.95
N ARG A 87 8.12 -17.55 6.66
CA ARG A 87 8.79 -18.66 7.36
C ARG A 87 8.97 -19.82 6.33
N ALA A 88 9.64 -20.90 6.72
CA ALA A 88 10.03 -22.04 5.88
C ALA A 88 8.90 -22.67 5.02
N ILE A 89 9.30 -23.23 3.88
CA ILE A 89 8.42 -23.87 2.89
C ILE A 89 8.49 -25.39 3.10
N VAL A 90 7.36 -26.09 3.04
CA VAL A 90 7.34 -27.57 3.06
C VAL A 90 8.16 -28.07 1.85
N GLY A 91 9.23 -28.84 2.11
CA GLY A 91 10.14 -29.35 1.08
C GLY A 91 11.55 -28.75 1.07
N ALA A 92 11.85 -27.72 1.88
CA ALA A 92 13.21 -27.28 2.14
C ALA A 92 13.32 -26.64 3.54
N SER A 93 14.27 -27.11 4.35
CA SER A 93 14.50 -26.53 5.68
C SER A 93 14.96 -25.07 5.58
N LEU A 94 14.69 -24.27 6.63
CA LEU A 94 15.12 -22.87 6.69
C LEU A 94 16.65 -22.74 6.52
N ALA A 95 17.41 -23.72 7.00
CA ALA A 95 18.86 -23.79 6.89
C ALA A 95 19.33 -23.97 5.44
N GLU A 96 18.71 -24.85 4.67
CA GLU A 96 19.04 -25.06 3.25
C GLU A 96 18.75 -23.82 2.40
N ILE A 97 17.64 -23.13 2.68
CA ILE A 97 17.27 -21.89 1.98
C ILE A 97 18.31 -20.81 2.27
N LEU A 98 18.73 -20.65 3.52
CA LEU A 98 19.77 -19.68 3.91
C LEU A 98 21.13 -20.04 3.28
N ALA A 99 21.51 -21.31 3.27
CA ALA A 99 22.75 -21.76 2.66
C ALA A 99 22.82 -21.41 1.17
N LYS A 100 21.77 -21.75 0.39
CA LYS A 100 21.68 -21.41 -1.04
C LYS A 100 21.63 -19.89 -1.27
N ARG A 101 20.89 -19.16 -0.43
CA ARG A 101 20.76 -17.69 -0.52
C ARG A 101 22.02 -16.92 -0.14
N ASN A 102 22.89 -17.50 0.68
CA ASN A 102 24.13 -16.86 1.11
C ASN A 102 25.36 -17.32 0.29
N MET A 103 25.19 -18.21 -0.70
CA MET A 103 26.26 -18.55 -1.65
C MET A 103 26.83 -17.30 -2.33
N LYS A 104 28.16 -17.16 -2.30
CA LYS A 104 28.86 -16.05 -2.92
C LYS A 104 28.52 -15.94 -4.42
N PRO A 105 28.47 -14.73 -4.99
CA PRO A 105 28.11 -14.52 -6.39
C PRO A 105 29.00 -15.29 -7.38
N GLU A 106 30.27 -15.49 -7.02
CA GLU A 106 31.26 -16.23 -7.82
C GLU A 106 30.87 -17.69 -8.00
N VAL A 107 30.44 -18.36 -6.92
CA VAL A 107 30.00 -19.76 -6.98
C VAL A 107 28.72 -19.90 -7.81
N ARG A 108 27.82 -18.92 -7.73
CA ARG A 108 26.61 -18.89 -8.57
C ARG A 108 26.93 -18.69 -10.05
N LYS A 109 27.92 -17.85 -10.36
CA LYS A 109 28.39 -17.64 -11.74
C LYS A 109 29.03 -18.91 -12.29
N ALA A 110 29.91 -19.55 -11.52
CA ALA A 110 30.54 -20.81 -11.90
C ALA A 110 29.51 -21.92 -12.20
N GLN A 111 28.52 -22.11 -11.33
CA GLN A 111 27.44 -23.09 -11.56
C GLN A 111 26.60 -22.76 -12.81
N ARG A 112 26.30 -21.47 -13.02
CA ARG A 112 25.59 -21.01 -14.23
C ARG A 112 26.41 -21.31 -15.48
N ASP A 113 27.71 -21.01 -15.46
CA ASP A 113 28.56 -21.19 -16.63
C ASP A 113 28.78 -22.67 -16.96
N GLN A 114 28.91 -23.52 -15.95
CA GLN A 114 28.92 -24.98 -16.10
C GLN A 114 27.61 -25.49 -16.72
N ALA A 115 26.45 -25.05 -16.20
CA ALA A 115 25.15 -25.42 -16.77
C ALA A 115 24.99 -24.96 -18.24
N ILE A 116 25.49 -23.76 -18.56
CA ILE A 116 25.48 -23.24 -19.94
C ILE A 116 26.36 -24.09 -20.86
N LYS A 117 27.54 -24.53 -20.39
CA LYS A 117 28.43 -25.41 -21.16
C LYS A 117 27.77 -26.75 -21.47
N VAL A 118 27.22 -27.42 -20.44
CA VAL A 118 26.49 -28.68 -20.59
C VAL A 118 25.31 -28.53 -21.55
N ALA A 119 24.52 -27.46 -21.41
CA ALA A 119 23.39 -27.20 -22.31
C ALA A 119 23.82 -26.93 -23.76
N LYS A 120 24.97 -26.25 -23.98
CA LYS A 120 25.53 -26.02 -25.31
C LYS A 120 26.03 -27.32 -25.93
N GLU A 121 26.65 -28.19 -25.16
CA GLU A 121 27.12 -29.52 -25.60
C GLU A 121 25.95 -30.44 -25.95
N GLN A 122 24.93 -30.51 -25.09
CA GLN A 122 23.70 -31.25 -25.38
C GLN A 122 23.00 -30.72 -26.63
N LYS A 123 22.95 -29.39 -26.83
CA LYS A 123 22.42 -28.80 -28.07
C LYS A 123 23.26 -29.12 -29.29
N ARG A 124 24.60 -29.18 -29.16
CA ARG A 124 25.50 -29.57 -30.26
C ARG A 124 25.32 -31.04 -30.61
N ALA A 125 25.25 -31.92 -29.60
CA ALA A 125 24.99 -33.35 -29.77
C ALA A 125 23.60 -33.59 -30.41
N ALA A 126 22.55 -32.92 -29.93
CA ALA A 126 21.22 -33.01 -30.52
C ALA A 126 21.16 -32.48 -31.97
N LYS A 127 21.94 -31.43 -32.29
CA LYS A 127 22.09 -30.94 -33.67
C LYS A 127 22.89 -31.89 -34.55
N ALA A 128 23.91 -32.55 -34.01
CA ALA A 128 24.69 -33.56 -34.73
C ALA A 128 23.85 -34.81 -35.01
N ALA A 129 23.10 -35.29 -34.01
CA ALA A 129 22.15 -36.39 -34.15
C ALA A 129 21.05 -36.08 -35.19
N LYS A 130 20.55 -34.84 -35.23
CA LYS A 130 19.61 -34.39 -36.27
C LYS A 130 20.21 -34.29 -37.67
N LYS A 131 21.53 -34.09 -37.80
CA LYS A 131 22.24 -34.09 -39.09
C LYS A 131 22.52 -35.51 -39.58
N THR A 132 22.77 -36.47 -38.69
CA THR A 132 22.99 -37.88 -39.05
C THR A 132 21.69 -38.61 -39.41
N THR A 133 20.52 -38.10 -39.00
CA THR A 133 19.20 -38.64 -39.38
C THR A 133 18.53 -37.89 -40.53
N GLN A 134 19.23 -37.02 -41.25
CA GLN A 134 18.76 -36.57 -42.57
C GLN A 134 19.29 -37.54 -43.64
N PRO A 135 18.49 -38.48 -44.16
CA PRO A 135 18.88 -39.20 -45.36
C PRO A 135 19.01 -38.22 -46.53
N ALA A 136 20.08 -38.37 -47.30
CA ALA A 136 20.32 -37.64 -48.53
C ALA A 136 19.16 -37.88 -49.51
N GLN A 137 18.23 -36.94 -49.59
CA GLN A 137 17.32 -36.86 -50.74
C GLN A 137 18.02 -36.10 -51.86
N ALA A 138 18.07 -36.78 -53.01
CA ALA A 138 18.80 -36.43 -54.21
C ALA A 138 18.53 -35.01 -54.69
N LYS A 139 19.61 -34.34 -55.12
CA LYS A 139 19.56 -33.06 -55.82
C LYS A 139 18.89 -33.23 -57.18
N ALA A 140 17.64 -32.80 -57.33
CA ALA A 140 17.06 -32.45 -58.62
C ALA A 140 17.22 -30.94 -58.85
N LYS A 141 17.70 -30.59 -60.04
CA LYS A 141 18.01 -29.24 -60.52
C LYS A 141 16.78 -28.33 -60.50
N ALA A 142 16.94 -27.07 -60.08
CA ALA A 142 16.05 -25.98 -60.47
C ALA A 142 16.83 -24.67 -60.63
N ALA A 143 16.60 -24.01 -61.77
CA ALA A 143 17.19 -22.77 -62.24
C ALA A 143 16.68 -21.52 -61.45
N PRO A 144 17.32 -20.34 -61.62
CA PRO A 144 17.18 -19.21 -60.69
C PRO A 144 16.15 -18.16 -61.16
N LYS A 145 15.53 -17.46 -60.18
CA LYS A 145 14.89 -16.12 -60.19
C LYS A 145 14.04 -16.04 -58.89
N GLN A 146 13.82 -14.96 -58.16
CA GLN A 146 14.17 -13.54 -58.23
C GLN A 146 13.92 -12.93 -56.82
N LYS A 147 14.47 -11.73 -56.60
CA LYS A 147 14.43 -10.93 -55.36
C LYS A 147 13.01 -10.64 -54.85
N ALA A 148 12.80 -10.68 -53.53
CA ALA A 148 11.81 -9.84 -52.86
C ALA A 148 12.18 -9.51 -51.39
N ALA A 149 12.32 -8.21 -51.17
CA ALA A 149 12.21 -7.38 -49.97
C ALA A 149 12.30 -7.98 -48.55
N LYS A 150 13.27 -7.42 -47.82
CA LYS A 150 13.40 -7.34 -46.37
C LYS A 150 12.18 -6.63 -45.75
N VAL A 151 11.31 -7.37 -45.04
CA VAL A 151 10.33 -6.79 -44.11
C VAL A 151 10.91 -6.84 -42.70
N THR A 152 11.54 -5.74 -42.29
CA THR A 152 11.92 -5.48 -40.91
C THR A 152 10.67 -5.20 -40.08
N GLN A 153 10.23 -6.18 -39.28
CA GLN A 153 9.34 -5.94 -38.15
C GLN A 153 10.17 -5.35 -37.01
N LYS A 154 10.15 -4.02 -36.86
CA LYS A 154 10.67 -3.32 -35.67
C LYS A 154 9.74 -3.66 -34.51
N SER A 155 10.22 -4.42 -33.53
CA SER A 155 9.54 -4.58 -32.24
C SER A 155 9.64 -3.27 -31.44
N ALA A 156 8.50 -2.82 -30.93
CA ALA A 156 8.33 -1.56 -30.20
C ALA A 156 9.13 -1.53 -28.87
N PRO A 157 9.60 -0.34 -28.43
CA PRO A 157 10.31 -0.19 -27.17
C PRO A 157 9.35 -0.44 -25.99
N ARG A 158 9.73 -1.39 -25.14
CA ARG A 158 8.96 -1.78 -23.96
C ARG A 158 9.10 -0.70 -22.89
N VAL A 159 8.03 0.05 -22.69
CA VAL A 159 7.86 1.12 -21.70
C VAL A 159 8.25 0.64 -20.31
N GLY A 160 9.16 1.39 -19.68
CA GLY A 160 9.54 1.23 -18.30
C GLY A 160 8.38 1.53 -17.35
N GLY A 161 8.13 0.60 -16.44
CA GLY A 161 7.39 0.80 -15.19
C GLY A 161 8.10 -0.03 -14.12
N LYS A 162 8.29 0.42 -12.88
CA LYS A 162 7.62 1.46 -12.10
C LYS A 162 8.58 1.94 -11.01
N ARG A 163 8.50 3.23 -10.69
CA ARG A 163 8.65 3.72 -9.31
C ARG A 163 7.36 3.43 -8.55
#